data_AF-A0A6B3NVA0-F1
#
_entry.id   AF-A0A6B3NVA0-F1
#
_cell.length_a   1.000
_cell.length_b   1.000
_cell.length_c   1.000
_cell.angle_alpha   90.00
_cell.angle_beta   90.00
_cell.angle_gamma   90.00
#
_symmetry.space_group_name_H-M   'P 1'
#
loop_
_entity.id
_entity.type
_entity.pdbx_description
1 polymer ?
#
loop_
_entity_poly.entity_id
_entity_poly.type
_entity_poly.pdbx_seq_one_letter_code
_entity_poly.pdbx_strand_id
1 'polypeptide(L)'
;MSTHQQAQAYNYKVVRQFVVMTVVWGVVGMAMGVWIASQLVWPQLNLELPWTSFGRLRPLHTSLVIFGFAGSAQFAASYYAVQRTCQVRLYSDWLTSFTFWGWQATIVIMLVSLPLGLTTTKEYAEIEFTGAVWMAIVWVAYGVVFFGTLLRRKGTHIYVGNWFFGAFIVVIAMLHVVNHLSIPVSWFKSYPVYAGATDAMVQWWYGHNAVGFFLTTGFLGMMYYFVPKQVGKPVYSYRLSIVHFWALITL
;
A
#
# COMPACT_ATOMS: atom_id res chain seq x y z
N MET A 1 19.27 42.24 2.72
CA MET A 1 19.35 40.81 2.33
C MET A 1 17.94 40.30 2.11
N SER A 2 17.48 40.27 0.86
CA SER A 2 16.21 39.64 0.51
C SER A 2 16.40 38.13 0.57
N THR A 3 15.86 37.49 1.60
CA THR A 3 15.64 36.05 1.61
C THR A 3 14.69 35.74 0.46
N HIS A 4 15.23 35.39 -0.70
CA HIS A 4 14.47 34.68 -1.72
C HIS A 4 13.97 33.41 -1.06
N GLN A 5 12.73 33.43 -0.59
CA GLN A 5 11.96 32.27 -0.26
C GLN A 5 11.91 31.49 -1.58
N GLN A 6 12.84 30.54 -1.78
CA GLN A 6 12.79 29.61 -2.89
C GLN A 6 11.37 29.08 -2.89
N ALA A 7 10.60 29.39 -3.94
CA ALA A 7 9.28 28.84 -4.12
C ALA A 7 9.45 27.32 -3.99
N GLN A 8 8.98 26.75 -2.88
CA GLN A 8 9.39 25.41 -2.48
C GLN A 8 8.74 24.44 -3.47
N ALA A 9 9.48 24.11 -4.53
CA ALA A 9 9.00 23.27 -5.61
C ALA A 9 8.49 21.95 -5.03
N TYR A 10 7.54 21.31 -5.70
CA TYR A 10 7.06 20.01 -5.24
C TYR A 10 8.20 18.98 -5.21
N ASN A 11 8.14 18.03 -4.27
CA ASN A 11 9.08 16.91 -4.21
C ASN A 11 8.64 15.84 -5.21
N TYR A 12 9.18 15.88 -6.43
CA TYR A 12 8.95 14.86 -7.46
C TYR A 12 9.98 13.74 -7.48
N LYS A 13 11.05 13.83 -6.68
CA LYS A 13 12.05 12.76 -6.61
C LYS A 13 11.38 11.46 -6.15
N VAL A 14 10.70 11.50 -5.00
CA VAL A 14 10.03 10.31 -4.44
C VAL A 14 8.93 9.79 -5.37
N VAL A 15 8.18 10.69 -6.00
CA VAL A 15 7.07 10.32 -6.88
C VAL A 15 7.62 9.55 -8.06
N ARG A 16 8.71 10.05 -8.68
CA ARG A 16 9.36 9.36 -9.79
C ARG A 16 9.93 8.00 -9.37
N GLN A 17 10.56 7.93 -8.21
CA GLN A 17 11.08 6.67 -7.67
C GLN A 17 9.97 5.62 -7.51
N PHE A 18 8.84 5.99 -6.89
CA PHE A 18 7.70 5.09 -6.77
C PHE A 18 7.06 4.74 -8.12
N VAL A 19 6.90 5.69 -9.05
CA VAL A 19 6.38 5.38 -10.40
C VAL A 19 7.24 4.35 -11.11
N VAL A 20 8.57 4.49 -11.07
CA VAL A 20 9.48 3.50 -11.66
C VAL A 20 9.30 2.14 -10.98
N MET A 21 9.25 2.11 -9.64
CA MET A 21 9.09 0.86 -8.90
C MET A 21 7.69 0.24 -9.06
N THR A 22 6.65 1.03 -9.31
CA THR A 22 5.34 0.53 -9.72
C THR A 22 5.47 -0.29 -10.99
N VAL A 23 6.13 0.23 -12.02
CA VAL A 23 6.32 -0.51 -13.28
C VAL A 23 7.15 -1.76 -13.06
N VAL A 24 8.26 -1.66 -12.32
CA VAL A 24 9.13 -2.81 -12.01
C VAL A 24 8.36 -3.92 -11.29
N TRP A 25 7.69 -3.59 -10.19
CA TRP A 25 6.93 -4.59 -9.42
C TRP A 25 5.68 -5.07 -10.14
N GLY A 26 5.09 -4.25 -11.02
CA GLY A 26 4.02 -4.67 -11.93
C GLY A 26 4.49 -5.79 -12.85
N VAL A 27 5.62 -5.60 -13.52
CA VAL A 27 6.21 -6.63 -14.40
C VAL A 27 6.57 -7.87 -13.60
N VAL A 28 7.32 -7.74 -12.50
CA VAL A 28 7.75 -8.90 -11.70
C VAL A 28 6.56 -9.66 -11.11
N GLY A 29 5.60 -8.95 -10.52
CA GLY A 29 4.41 -9.55 -9.91
C GLY A 29 3.52 -10.24 -10.93
N MET A 30 3.22 -9.60 -12.06
CA MET A 30 2.40 -10.21 -13.11
C MET A 30 3.11 -11.36 -13.82
N ALA A 31 4.42 -11.27 -14.05
CA ALA A 31 5.21 -12.37 -14.60
C ALA A 31 5.23 -13.59 -13.66
N MET A 32 5.35 -13.36 -12.35
CA MET A 32 5.17 -14.43 -11.36
C MET A 32 3.76 -15.04 -11.45
N GLY A 33 2.73 -14.22 -11.69
CA GLY A 33 1.36 -14.67 -11.94
C GLY A 33 1.24 -15.61 -13.13
N VAL A 34 1.85 -15.25 -14.26
CA VAL A 34 1.92 -16.10 -15.46
C VAL A 34 2.66 -17.40 -15.16
N TRP A 35 3.77 -17.34 -14.40
CA TRP A 35 4.54 -18.51 -14.01
C TRP A 35 3.72 -19.49 -13.16
N ILE A 36 3.11 -19.03 -12.07
CA ILE A 36 2.32 -19.89 -11.18
C ILE A 36 1.02 -20.38 -11.85
N ALA A 37 0.44 -19.60 -12.76
CA ALA A 37 -0.66 -20.06 -13.60
C ALA A 37 -0.22 -21.21 -14.52
N SER A 38 0.98 -21.11 -15.08
CA SER A 38 1.57 -22.17 -15.90
C SER A 38 1.85 -23.44 -15.08
N GLN A 39 2.25 -23.31 -13.80
CA GLN A 39 2.44 -24.45 -12.90
C GLN A 39 1.15 -25.25 -12.63
N LEU A 40 -0.02 -24.60 -12.68
CA LEU A 40 -1.32 -25.27 -12.54
C LEU A 40 -1.68 -26.12 -13.78
N VAL A 41 -1.13 -25.79 -14.95
CA VAL A 41 -1.33 -26.54 -16.21
C VAL A 41 -0.24 -27.58 -16.41
N TRP A 42 1.02 -27.21 -16.16
CA TRP A 42 2.20 -28.05 -16.29
C TRP A 42 2.96 -28.13 -14.96
N PRO A 43 2.60 -29.09 -14.07
CA PRO A 43 3.20 -29.21 -12.75
C PRO A 43 4.72 -29.40 -12.74
N GLN A 44 5.32 -29.84 -13.84
CA GLN A 44 6.78 -29.98 -14.01
C GLN A 44 7.50 -28.64 -13.81
N LEU A 45 6.82 -27.50 -14.05
CA LEU A 45 7.34 -26.16 -13.80
C LEU A 45 7.52 -25.83 -12.30
N ASN A 46 7.16 -26.72 -11.38
CA ASN A 46 7.55 -26.63 -9.97
C ASN A 46 9.04 -26.97 -9.75
N LEU A 47 9.71 -27.61 -10.72
CA LEU A 47 11.15 -27.93 -10.74
C LEU A 47 11.64 -28.82 -9.58
N GLU A 48 10.73 -29.43 -8.81
CA GLU A 48 11.05 -30.24 -7.62
C GLU A 48 11.91 -29.51 -6.58
N LEU A 49 11.92 -28.17 -6.59
CA LEU A 49 12.59 -27.34 -5.60
C LEU A 49 11.57 -26.68 -4.67
N PRO A 50 11.86 -26.58 -3.35
CA PRO A 50 10.90 -26.07 -2.40
C PRO A 50 10.54 -24.60 -2.67
N TRP A 51 11.52 -23.76 -3.03
CA TRP A 51 11.33 -22.32 -3.27
C TRP A 51 10.69 -21.97 -4.62
N THR A 52 10.59 -22.91 -5.56
CA THR A 52 9.85 -22.71 -6.83
C THR A 52 8.49 -23.39 -6.82
N SER A 53 8.09 -24.06 -5.75
CA SER A 53 6.79 -24.70 -5.65
C SER A 53 5.64 -23.67 -5.66
N PHE A 54 4.51 -24.02 -6.29
CA PHE A 54 3.32 -23.18 -6.38
C PHE A 54 2.86 -22.67 -5.01
N GLY A 55 2.89 -23.53 -3.98
CA GLY A 55 2.46 -23.17 -2.63
C GLY A 55 3.27 -22.02 -2.01
N ARG A 56 4.54 -21.87 -2.36
CA ARG A 56 5.40 -20.76 -1.88
C ARG A 56 5.38 -19.56 -2.82
N LEU A 57 5.27 -19.78 -4.13
CA LEU A 57 5.24 -18.70 -5.11
C LEU A 57 3.88 -17.99 -5.19
N ARG A 58 2.77 -18.66 -4.84
CA ARG A 58 1.43 -18.04 -4.79
C ARG A 58 1.37 -16.82 -3.87
N PRO A 59 1.71 -16.92 -2.56
CA PRO A 59 1.70 -15.73 -1.70
C PRO A 59 2.70 -14.69 -2.17
N LEU A 60 3.85 -15.09 -2.75
CA LEU A 60 4.79 -14.13 -3.33
C LEU A 60 4.17 -13.34 -4.50
N HIS A 61 3.51 -13.99 -5.45
CA HIS A 61 2.77 -13.32 -6.52
C HIS A 61 1.77 -12.30 -5.95
N THR A 62 0.94 -12.75 -5.02
CA THR A 62 -0.08 -11.91 -4.37
C THR A 62 0.56 -10.67 -3.72
N SER A 63 1.60 -10.84 -2.90
CA SER A 63 2.28 -9.74 -2.24
C SER A 63 2.98 -8.80 -3.22
N LEU A 64 3.58 -9.31 -4.30
CA LEU A 64 4.23 -8.48 -5.32
C LEU A 64 3.22 -7.64 -6.11
N VAL A 65 2.04 -8.19 -6.45
CA VAL A 65 1.01 -7.43 -7.18
C VAL A 65 0.30 -6.43 -6.26
N ILE A 66 0.01 -6.80 -5.02
CA ILE A 66 -0.72 -5.92 -4.09
C ILE A 66 0.23 -4.89 -3.47
N PHE A 67 1.24 -5.32 -2.71
CA PHE A 67 2.11 -4.38 -1.98
C PHE A 67 3.22 -3.83 -2.87
N GLY A 68 3.77 -4.66 -3.76
CA GLY A 68 4.78 -4.22 -4.72
C GLY A 68 4.24 -3.22 -5.74
N PHE A 69 3.36 -3.69 -6.63
CA PHE A 69 2.79 -2.90 -7.71
C PHE A 69 1.78 -1.87 -7.20
N ALA A 70 0.65 -2.32 -6.64
CA ALA A 70 -0.43 -1.42 -6.24
C ALA A 70 0.01 -0.49 -5.10
N GLY A 71 0.76 -0.98 -4.11
CA GLY A 71 1.31 -0.15 -3.04
C GLY A 71 2.21 0.97 -3.57
N SER A 72 3.18 0.64 -4.43
CA SER A 72 4.02 1.68 -5.06
C SER A 72 3.20 2.68 -5.87
N ALA A 73 2.16 2.21 -6.59
CA ALA A 73 1.26 3.08 -7.36
C ALA A 73 0.53 4.07 -6.45
N GLN A 74 0.08 3.62 -5.28
CA GLN A 74 -0.60 4.46 -4.30
C GLN A 74 0.32 5.48 -3.67
N PHE A 75 1.55 5.10 -3.29
CA PHE A 75 2.55 6.05 -2.79
C PHE A 75 2.85 7.14 -3.82
N ALA A 76 3.07 6.76 -5.08
CA ALA A 76 3.29 7.71 -6.16
C ALA A 76 2.10 8.66 -6.34
N ALA A 77 0.89 8.10 -6.47
CA ALA A 77 -0.32 8.86 -6.74
C ALA A 77 -0.70 9.78 -5.58
N SER A 78 -0.63 9.31 -4.33
CA SER A 78 -0.99 10.09 -3.16
C SER A 78 -0.01 11.23 -2.92
N TYR A 79 1.30 10.99 -3.01
CA TYR A 79 2.33 12.02 -2.85
C TYR A 79 2.29 13.06 -3.98
N TYR A 80 1.93 12.65 -5.19
CA TYR A 80 1.73 13.59 -6.28
C TYR A 80 0.44 14.42 -6.08
N ALA A 81 -0.68 13.75 -5.80
CA ALA A 81 -1.99 14.37 -5.68
C ALA A 81 -2.05 15.33 -4.47
N VAL A 82 -1.63 14.91 -3.28
CA VAL A 82 -1.73 15.69 -2.04
C VAL A 82 -0.96 17.01 -2.13
N GLN A 83 0.23 16.98 -2.74
CA GLN A 83 1.03 18.20 -2.94
C GLN A 83 0.30 19.22 -3.81
N ARG A 84 -0.32 18.76 -4.90
CA ARG A 84 -0.98 19.63 -5.86
C ARG A 84 -2.35 20.10 -5.37
N THR A 85 -3.11 19.23 -4.72
CA THR A 85 -4.44 19.56 -4.19
C THR A 85 -4.35 20.47 -2.95
N CYS A 86 -3.28 20.34 -2.16
CA CYS A 86 -3.02 21.23 -1.02
C CYS A 86 -2.14 22.44 -1.36
N GLN A 87 -1.56 22.48 -2.56
CA GLN A 87 -0.65 23.51 -3.06
C GLN A 87 0.59 23.75 -2.16
N VAL A 88 1.13 22.68 -1.60
CA VAL A 88 2.32 22.69 -0.75
C VAL A 88 3.23 21.50 -1.05
N ARG A 89 4.53 21.64 -0.77
CA ARG A 89 5.48 20.52 -0.81
C ARG A 89 5.16 19.50 0.30
N LEU A 90 5.57 18.25 0.11
CA LEU A 90 5.49 17.21 1.15
C LEU A 90 6.13 17.66 2.46
N TYR A 91 5.53 17.24 3.58
CA TYR A 91 5.86 17.67 4.94
C TYR A 91 7.34 17.54 5.34
N SER A 92 8.01 16.45 4.94
CA SER A 92 9.41 16.16 5.28
C SER A 92 10.09 15.34 4.19
N ASP A 93 11.16 15.86 3.61
CA ASP A 93 11.91 15.19 2.53
C ASP A 93 12.62 13.92 3.01
N TRP A 94 13.17 13.94 4.23
CA TRP A 94 13.81 12.77 4.82
C TRP A 94 12.80 11.65 5.07
N LEU A 95 11.66 11.97 5.70
CA LEU A 95 10.63 10.98 6.03
C LEU A 95 10.00 10.40 4.75
N THR A 96 9.84 11.24 3.73
CA THR A 96 9.40 10.83 2.40
C THR A 96 10.41 9.90 1.71
N SER A 97 11.71 10.12 1.89
CA SER A 97 12.74 9.20 1.37
C SER A 97 12.78 7.90 2.17
N PHE A 98 12.55 7.96 3.48
CA PHE A 98 12.43 6.80 4.34
C PHE A 98 11.25 5.92 3.94
N THR A 99 10.08 6.50 3.65
CA THR A 99 8.92 5.71 3.21
C THR A 99 9.18 4.99 1.89
N PHE A 100 9.91 5.62 0.95
CA PHE A 100 10.36 4.94 -0.26
C PHE A 100 11.22 3.73 0.04
N TRP A 101 12.41 3.93 0.62
CA TRP A 101 13.34 2.82 0.85
C TRP A 101 12.79 1.78 1.82
N GLY A 102 12.01 2.22 2.81
CA GLY A 102 11.34 1.35 3.76
C GLY A 102 10.30 0.45 3.09
N TRP A 103 9.51 0.99 2.15
CA TRP A 103 8.55 0.20 1.39
C TRP A 103 9.26 -0.79 0.45
N GLN A 104 10.33 -0.36 -0.21
CA GLN A 104 11.16 -1.26 -1.02
C GLN A 104 11.74 -2.40 -0.17
N ALA A 105 12.20 -2.10 1.05
CA ALA A 105 12.68 -3.12 1.98
C ALA A 105 11.58 -4.10 2.39
N THR A 106 10.35 -3.64 2.63
CA THR A 106 9.20 -4.53 2.91
C THR A 106 8.96 -5.51 1.76
N ILE A 107 9.02 -5.04 0.52
CA ILE A 107 8.81 -5.90 -0.67
C ILE A 107 9.96 -6.90 -0.80
N VAL A 108 11.20 -6.49 -0.56
CA VAL A 108 12.38 -7.38 -0.59
C VAL A 108 12.32 -8.42 0.52
N ILE A 109 11.84 -8.07 1.72
CA ILE A 109 11.61 -9.02 2.82
C ILE A 109 10.68 -10.13 2.32
N MET A 110 9.54 -9.80 1.73
CA MET A 110 8.59 -10.80 1.20
C MET A 110 9.17 -11.60 0.02
N LEU A 111 9.93 -10.93 -0.87
CA LEU A 111 10.61 -11.56 -2.01
C LEU A 111 11.55 -12.69 -1.57
N VAL A 112 12.20 -12.53 -0.42
CA VAL A 112 13.13 -13.53 0.14
C VAL A 112 12.41 -14.51 1.06
N SER A 113 11.56 -14.02 1.97
CA SER A 113 11.00 -14.83 3.04
C SER A 113 9.97 -15.84 2.54
N LEU A 114 9.11 -15.46 1.57
CA LEU A 114 8.01 -16.31 1.10
C LEU A 114 8.50 -17.54 0.33
N PRO A 115 9.46 -17.44 -0.61
CA PRO A 115 10.07 -18.63 -1.23
C PRO A 115 10.80 -19.54 -0.23
N LEU A 116 11.33 -19.00 0.86
CA LEU A 116 11.92 -19.79 1.94
C LEU A 116 10.88 -20.50 2.82
N GLY A 117 9.59 -20.20 2.64
CA GLY A 117 8.48 -20.80 3.38
C GLY A 117 8.19 -20.10 4.71
N LEU A 118 8.75 -18.91 4.92
CA LEU A 118 8.54 -18.10 6.12
C LEU A 118 7.25 -17.29 5.94
N THR A 119 6.15 -17.84 6.45
CA THR A 119 4.82 -17.25 6.31
C THR A 119 3.94 -17.50 7.53
N THR A 120 3.09 -16.52 7.84
CA THR A 120 2.00 -16.63 8.81
C THR A 120 0.85 -17.52 8.33
N THR A 121 0.81 -17.88 7.04
CA THR A 121 -0.27 -18.61 6.34
C THR A 121 -1.61 -17.85 6.22
N LYS A 122 -1.66 -16.60 6.67
CA LYS A 122 -2.82 -15.70 6.53
C LYS A 122 -2.77 -14.98 5.17
N GLU A 123 -3.81 -15.12 4.36
CA GLU A 123 -3.86 -14.48 3.03
C GLU A 123 -3.69 -12.96 3.13
N TYR A 124 -2.87 -12.38 2.25
CA TYR A 124 -2.50 -10.95 2.22
C TYR A 124 -1.74 -10.44 3.46
N ALA A 125 -1.50 -11.28 4.46
CA ALA A 125 -0.80 -11.00 5.71
C ALA A 125 0.34 -12.00 5.95
N GLU A 126 0.92 -12.53 4.87
CA GLU A 126 1.86 -13.64 4.92
C GLU A 126 3.21 -13.27 5.52
N ILE A 127 3.54 -11.98 5.57
CA ILE A 127 4.80 -11.47 6.14
C ILE A 127 4.87 -11.79 7.65
N GLU A 128 5.95 -12.43 8.07
CA GLU A 128 6.15 -12.78 9.49
C GLU A 128 6.33 -11.54 10.38
N PHE A 129 6.14 -11.73 11.70
CA PHE A 129 6.01 -10.67 12.70
C PHE A 129 7.02 -9.53 12.56
N THR A 130 8.32 -9.81 12.45
CA THR A 130 9.35 -8.76 12.33
C THR A 130 9.18 -7.91 11.08
N GLY A 131 8.81 -8.53 9.95
CA GLY A 131 8.50 -7.81 8.71
C GLY A 131 7.19 -7.03 8.83
N ALA A 132 6.19 -7.58 9.52
CA ALA A 132 4.94 -6.88 9.79
C ALA A 132 5.14 -5.62 10.65
N VAL A 133 6.00 -5.68 11.67
CA VAL A 133 6.38 -4.52 12.50
C VAL A 133 7.10 -3.47 11.65
N TRP A 134 8.07 -3.89 10.82
CA TRP A 134 8.76 -2.98 9.90
C TRP A 134 7.77 -2.27 8.96
N MET A 135 6.88 -3.03 8.34
CA MET A 135 5.84 -2.50 7.46
C MET A 135 4.96 -1.48 8.18
N ALA A 136 4.57 -1.74 9.44
CA ALA A 136 3.81 -0.81 10.25
C ALA A 136 4.57 0.51 10.50
N ILE A 137 5.86 0.45 10.81
CA ILE A 137 6.71 1.65 11.01
C ILE A 137 6.75 2.50 9.73
N VAL A 138 6.97 1.86 8.57
CA VAL A 138 6.96 2.54 7.27
C VAL A 138 5.59 3.16 6.99
N TRP A 139 4.51 2.47 7.32
CA TRP A 139 3.15 2.94 7.11
C TRP A 139 2.78 4.12 8.02
N VAL A 140 3.23 4.10 9.28
CA VAL A 140 3.07 5.24 10.20
C VAL A 140 3.84 6.45 9.68
N ALA A 141 5.08 6.27 9.23
CA ALA A 141 5.86 7.34 8.60
C ALA A 141 5.14 7.91 7.36
N TYR A 142 4.54 7.04 6.54
CA TYR A 142 3.73 7.46 5.39
C TYR A 142 2.53 8.31 5.81
N GLY A 143 1.78 7.87 6.84
CA GLY A 143 0.68 8.64 7.39
C GLY A 143 1.13 10.01 7.91
N VAL A 144 2.24 10.08 8.64
CA VAL A 144 2.80 11.36 9.12
C VAL A 144 3.14 12.29 7.94
N VAL A 145 3.75 11.79 6.87
CA VAL A 145 4.02 12.60 5.67
C VAL A 145 2.72 13.10 5.04
N PHE A 146 1.75 12.22 4.82
CA PHE A 146 0.50 12.56 4.13
C PHE A 146 -0.33 13.57 4.93
N PHE A 147 -0.65 13.25 6.19
CA PHE A 147 -1.45 14.12 7.05
C PHE A 147 -0.70 15.40 7.41
N GLY A 148 0.62 15.35 7.64
CA GLY A 148 1.44 16.54 7.84
C GLY A 148 1.42 17.48 6.63
N THR A 149 1.34 16.94 5.41
CA THR A 149 1.21 17.75 4.19
C THR A 149 -0.18 18.39 4.10
N LEU A 150 -1.22 17.64 4.44
CA LEU A 150 -2.61 18.08 4.42
C LEU A 150 -2.91 19.17 5.48
N LEU A 151 -2.25 19.10 6.64
CA LEU A 151 -2.34 20.13 7.68
C LEU A 151 -1.69 21.46 7.26
N ARG A 152 -0.70 21.42 6.36
CA ARG A 152 -0.01 22.62 5.84
C ARG A 152 -0.65 23.21 4.58
N ARG A 153 -1.81 22.71 4.16
CA ARG A 153 -2.48 23.14 2.91
C ARG A 153 -2.74 24.65 2.87
N LYS A 154 -2.73 25.22 1.66
CA LYS A 154 -3.12 26.64 1.44
C LYS A 154 -4.63 26.86 1.35
N GLY A 155 -5.38 25.87 0.84
CA GLY A 155 -6.83 25.96 0.68
C GLY A 155 -7.59 25.66 1.98
N THR A 156 -8.74 26.28 2.19
CA THR A 156 -9.60 26.02 3.36
C THR A 156 -10.20 24.61 3.32
N HIS A 157 -10.65 24.17 2.14
CA HIS A 157 -11.22 22.85 1.93
C HIS A 157 -10.17 21.80 1.58
N ILE A 158 -10.43 20.56 1.98
CA ILE A 158 -9.64 19.39 1.60
C ILE A 158 -10.33 18.76 0.39
N TYR A 159 -9.57 18.53 -0.68
CA TYR A 159 -10.06 17.86 -1.88
C TYR A 159 -10.55 16.43 -1.57
N VAL A 160 -11.67 16.00 -2.15
CA VAL A 160 -12.28 14.70 -1.85
C VAL A 160 -11.34 13.53 -2.11
N GLY A 161 -10.48 13.59 -3.14
CA GLY A 161 -9.47 12.56 -3.37
C GLY A 161 -8.55 12.33 -2.15
N ASN A 162 -8.27 13.38 -1.37
CA ASN A 162 -7.49 13.25 -0.14
C ASN A 162 -8.30 12.64 1.02
N TRP A 163 -9.64 12.66 0.99
CA TRP A 163 -10.47 11.96 1.97
C TRP A 163 -10.30 10.45 1.77
N PHE A 164 -10.40 9.99 0.53
CA PHE A 164 -10.16 8.60 0.16
C PHE A 164 -8.74 8.15 0.52
N PHE A 165 -7.71 8.91 0.14
CA PHE A 165 -6.33 8.59 0.56
C PHE A 165 -6.16 8.58 2.08
N GLY A 166 -6.70 9.57 2.79
CA GLY A 166 -6.61 9.63 4.26
C GLY A 166 -7.28 8.43 4.94
N ALA A 167 -8.49 8.06 4.50
CA ALA A 167 -9.21 6.92 5.04
C ALA A 167 -8.49 5.59 4.75
N PHE A 168 -7.98 5.42 3.53
CA PHE A 168 -7.14 4.28 3.16
C PHE A 168 -5.94 4.15 4.11
N ILE A 169 -5.20 5.23 4.36
CA ILE A 169 -4.01 5.19 5.22
C ILE A 169 -4.35 4.75 6.64
N VAL A 170 -5.39 5.34 7.23
CA VAL A 170 -5.80 5.09 8.62
C VAL A 170 -6.33 3.67 8.79
N VAL A 171 -7.25 3.25 7.92
CA VAL A 171 -7.90 1.95 8.06
C VAL A 171 -6.91 0.82 7.77
N ILE A 172 -6.03 0.94 6.77
CA ILE A 172 -4.99 -0.06 6.54
C ILE A 172 -4.04 -0.18 7.73
N ALA A 173 -3.67 0.93 8.39
CA ALA A 173 -2.85 0.87 9.60
C ALA A 173 -3.54 0.05 10.71
N MET A 174 -4.82 0.31 10.95
CA MET A 174 -5.62 -0.41 11.94
C MET A 174 -5.75 -1.90 11.60
N LEU A 175 -6.14 -2.21 10.36
CA LEU A 175 -6.29 -3.58 9.86
C LEU A 175 -4.98 -4.36 10.02
N HIS A 176 -3.87 -3.76 9.59
CA HIS A 176 -2.55 -4.35 9.67
C HIS A 176 -2.17 -4.69 11.10
N VAL A 177 -2.29 -3.73 12.03
CA VAL A 177 -1.93 -3.94 13.45
C VAL A 177 -2.78 -5.05 14.07
N VAL A 178 -4.10 -5.01 13.88
CA VAL A 178 -5.01 -5.97 14.52
C VAL A 178 -4.79 -7.39 13.98
N ASN A 179 -4.72 -7.59 12.65
CA ASN A 179 -4.57 -8.94 12.09
C ASN A 179 -3.18 -9.55 12.32
N HIS A 180 -2.15 -8.73 12.51
CA HIS A 180 -0.79 -9.20 12.78
C HIS A 180 -0.48 -9.34 14.29
N LEU A 181 -1.45 -9.16 15.18
CA LEU A 181 -1.26 -9.50 16.59
C LEU A 181 -0.92 -10.98 16.71
N SER A 182 0.32 -11.24 17.09
CA SER A 182 0.89 -12.58 17.15
C SER A 182 1.99 -12.64 18.18
N ILE A 183 2.22 -13.83 18.72
CA ILE A 183 3.28 -14.11 19.69
C ILE A 183 4.47 -14.64 18.91
N PRO A 184 5.61 -13.90 18.87
CA PRO A 184 6.82 -14.38 18.21
C PRO A 184 7.44 -15.53 19.01
N VAL A 185 7.72 -16.65 18.33
CA VAL A 185 8.42 -17.81 18.89
C VAL A 185 9.89 -17.82 18.45
N SER A 186 10.18 -17.24 17.29
CA SER A 186 11.54 -16.99 16.80
C SER A 186 11.56 -15.75 15.91
N TRP A 187 12.74 -15.34 15.44
CA TRP A 187 12.90 -14.21 14.51
C TRP A 187 12.05 -14.32 13.24
N PHE A 188 11.78 -15.53 12.78
CA PHE A 188 11.05 -15.78 11.54
C PHE A 188 9.81 -16.66 11.75
N LYS A 189 9.32 -16.75 13.00
CA LYS A 189 8.09 -17.48 13.27
C LYS A 189 7.28 -16.88 14.39
N SER A 190 5.99 -16.71 14.14
CA SER A 190 4.99 -16.26 15.09
C SER A 190 3.71 -17.09 15.01
N TYR A 191 2.90 -17.05 16.08
CA TYR A 191 1.55 -17.62 16.10
C TYR A 191 0.51 -16.53 16.37
N PRO A 192 -0.61 -16.49 15.62
CA PRO A 192 -1.68 -15.51 15.86
C PRO A 192 -2.20 -15.57 17.30
N VAL A 193 -2.61 -14.43 17.85
CA VAL A 193 -3.26 -14.41 19.18
C VAL A 193 -4.69 -14.97 19.14
N TYR A 194 -5.29 -15.04 17.94
CA TYR A 194 -6.62 -15.59 17.71
C TYR A 194 -6.55 -17.04 17.22
N ALA A 195 -7.64 -17.79 17.37
CA ALA A 195 -7.76 -19.14 16.84
C ALA A 195 -9.17 -19.43 16.28
N GLY A 196 -9.30 -20.48 15.47
CA GLY A 196 -10.58 -21.01 14.99
C GLY A 196 -11.43 -19.97 14.25
N ALA A 197 -12.74 -19.97 14.54
CA ALA A 197 -13.68 -19.05 13.90
C ALA A 197 -13.36 -17.57 14.16
N THR A 198 -12.80 -17.24 15.33
CA THR A 198 -12.37 -15.88 15.65
C THR A 198 -11.22 -15.44 14.76
N ASP A 199 -10.20 -16.29 14.58
CA ASP A 199 -9.09 -15.97 13.68
C ASP A 199 -9.55 -15.83 12.23
N ALA A 200 -10.49 -16.66 11.80
CA ALA A 200 -11.09 -16.58 10.47
C ALA A 200 -11.86 -15.26 10.26
N MET A 201 -12.63 -14.81 11.26
CA MET A 201 -13.34 -13.53 11.21
C MET A 201 -12.37 -12.35 11.17
N VAL A 202 -11.35 -12.31 12.03
CA VAL A 202 -10.34 -11.25 12.02
C VAL A 202 -9.58 -11.25 10.68
N GLN A 203 -9.22 -12.43 10.18
CA GLN A 203 -8.53 -12.60 8.90
C GLN A 203 -9.34 -12.09 7.72
N TRP A 204 -10.64 -12.35 7.65
CA TRP A 204 -11.47 -11.92 6.52
C TRP A 204 -12.03 -10.51 6.67
N TRP A 205 -12.20 -10.02 7.91
CA TRP A 205 -12.32 -8.59 8.15
C TRP A 205 -11.08 -7.85 7.63
N TYR A 206 -9.89 -8.35 7.90
CA TYR A 206 -8.65 -7.83 7.30
C TYR A 206 -8.64 -7.99 5.79
N GLY A 207 -8.83 -9.19 5.25
CA GLY A 207 -8.67 -9.50 3.83
C GLY A 207 -9.64 -8.74 2.94
N HIS A 208 -10.93 -8.67 3.32
CA HIS A 208 -11.91 -7.89 2.57
C HIS A 208 -11.59 -6.41 2.62
N ASN A 209 -11.30 -5.86 3.80
CA ASN A 209 -11.01 -4.43 3.93
C ASN A 209 -9.62 -4.06 3.41
N ALA A 210 -8.67 -5.00 3.31
CA ALA A 210 -7.43 -4.79 2.59
C ALA A 210 -7.75 -4.51 1.12
N VAL A 211 -8.56 -5.33 0.46
CA VAL A 211 -9.03 -5.03 -0.91
C VAL A 211 -9.88 -3.74 -0.93
N GLY A 212 -10.83 -3.60 -0.02
CA GLY A 212 -11.74 -2.45 0.04
C GLY A 212 -11.02 -1.11 0.22
N PHE A 213 -10.01 -1.03 1.08
CA PHE A 213 -9.31 0.23 1.36
C PHE A 213 -8.03 0.38 0.53
N PHE A 214 -7.23 -0.68 0.42
CA PHE A 214 -5.99 -0.66 -0.34
C PHE A 214 -6.24 -0.73 -1.84
N LEU A 215 -7.17 -1.53 -2.35
CA LEU A 215 -7.35 -1.65 -3.81
C LEU A 215 -8.53 -0.85 -4.36
N THR A 216 -9.52 -0.51 -3.53
CA THR A 216 -10.64 0.35 -3.94
C THR A 216 -10.47 1.78 -3.45
N THR A 217 -10.54 2.06 -2.14
CA THR A 217 -10.55 3.43 -1.59
C THR A 217 -9.32 4.23 -2.03
N GLY A 218 -8.10 3.71 -1.90
CA GLY A 218 -6.91 4.45 -2.31
C GLY A 218 -6.84 4.67 -3.84
N PHE A 219 -7.35 3.74 -4.66
CA PHE A 219 -7.45 3.94 -6.12
C PHE A 219 -8.59 4.88 -6.51
N LEU A 220 -9.67 4.97 -5.72
CA LEU A 220 -10.67 6.03 -5.87
C LEU A 220 -10.03 7.40 -5.60
N GLY A 221 -9.14 7.53 -4.61
CA GLY A 221 -8.34 8.73 -4.40
C GLY A 221 -7.54 9.14 -5.65
N MET A 222 -6.92 8.16 -6.31
CA MET A 222 -6.23 8.34 -7.59
C MET A 222 -7.20 8.77 -8.69
N MET A 223 -8.33 8.08 -8.87
CA MET A 223 -9.37 8.40 -9.85
C MET A 223 -9.88 9.83 -9.67
N TYR A 224 -10.22 10.23 -8.45
CA TYR A 224 -10.70 11.57 -8.12
C TYR A 224 -9.69 12.64 -8.51
N TYR A 225 -8.39 12.36 -8.48
CA TYR A 225 -7.38 13.32 -8.93
C TYR A 225 -7.16 13.26 -10.46
N PHE A 226 -6.86 12.08 -11.00
CA PHE A 226 -6.37 11.93 -12.36
C PHE A 226 -7.46 12.00 -13.42
N VAL A 227 -8.69 11.51 -13.16
CA VAL A 227 -9.77 11.57 -14.16
C VAL A 227 -10.13 13.01 -14.51
N PRO A 228 -10.51 13.88 -13.55
CA PRO A 228 -10.82 15.28 -13.85
C PRO A 228 -9.62 16.02 -14.47
N LYS A 229 -8.41 15.71 -13.99
CA LYS A 229 -7.20 16.35 -14.47
C LYS A 229 -6.86 16.00 -15.92
N GLN A 230 -7.05 14.74 -16.31
CA GLN A 230 -6.76 14.24 -17.66
C GLN A 230 -7.79 14.73 -18.68
N VAL A 231 -9.07 14.75 -18.29
CA VAL A 231 -10.15 15.19 -19.20
C VAL A 231 -10.36 16.71 -19.20
N GLY A 232 -9.71 17.43 -18.31
CA GLY A 232 -9.84 18.89 -18.19
C GLY A 232 -11.23 19.37 -17.76
N LYS A 233 -12.01 18.51 -17.07
CA LYS A 233 -13.36 18.83 -16.59
C LYS A 233 -13.41 18.86 -15.06
N PRO A 234 -14.32 19.65 -14.45
CA PRO A 234 -14.55 19.57 -13.02
C PRO A 234 -15.13 18.20 -12.62
N VAL A 235 -14.99 17.83 -11.35
CA VAL A 235 -15.64 16.65 -10.79
C VAL A 235 -17.15 16.80 -10.87
N TYR A 236 -17.82 15.81 -11.45
CA TYR A 236 -19.28 15.75 -11.49
C TYR A 236 -19.85 15.43 -10.10
N SER A 237 -20.86 16.18 -9.67
CA SER A 237 -21.60 16.02 -8.41
C SER A 237 -20.75 15.91 -7.13
N TYR A 238 -20.48 17.05 -6.51
CA TYR A 238 -19.84 17.09 -5.18
C TYR A 238 -20.67 16.40 -4.09
N ARG A 239 -22.01 16.50 -4.15
CA ARG A 239 -22.91 15.82 -3.19
C ARG A 239 -22.78 14.31 -3.28
N LEU A 240 -22.73 13.76 -4.50
CA LEU A 240 -22.52 12.33 -4.69
C LEU A 240 -21.17 11.91 -4.11
N SER A 241 -20.14 12.75 -4.24
CA SER A 241 -18.82 12.46 -3.68
C SER A 241 -18.85 12.35 -2.15
N ILE A 242 -19.67 13.16 -1.45
CA ILE A 242 -19.88 13.05 0.00
C ILE A 242 -20.61 11.76 0.35
N VAL A 243 -21.76 11.50 -0.28
CA VAL A 243 -22.58 10.31 0.01
C VAL A 243 -21.81 9.03 -0.27
N HIS A 244 -21.16 8.96 -1.44
CA HIS A 244 -20.34 7.83 -1.84
C HIS A 244 -19.18 7.59 -0.87
N PHE A 245 -18.45 8.64 -0.48
CA PHE A 245 -17.35 8.51 0.47
C PHE A 245 -17.82 7.93 1.81
N TRP A 246 -18.83 8.54 2.44
CA TRP A 246 -19.25 8.11 3.77
C TRP A 246 -19.95 6.76 3.75
N ALA A 247 -20.83 6.51 2.78
CA ALA A 247 -21.51 5.21 2.67
C ALA A 247 -20.51 4.07 2.44
N LEU A 248 -19.45 4.30 1.66
CA LEU A 248 -18.41 3.29 1.44
C LEU A 248 -17.56 3.05 2.68
N ILE A 249 -17.21 4.11 3.44
CA ILE A 249 -16.22 4.02 4.52
C ILE A 249 -16.78 3.53 5.86
N THR A 250 -18.11 3.59 6.03
CA THR A 250 -18.79 3.13 7.26
C THR A 250 -19.26 1.67 7.18
N LEU A 251 -19.03 1.01 6.05
CA LEU A 251 -19.32 -0.41 5.80
C LEU A 251 -18.10 -1.27 6.16
#